data_AF-A0A929DCP7-F1
#
_entry.id   AF-A0A929DCP7-F1
#
_cell.length_a   1.000
_cell.length_b   1.000
_cell.length_c   1.000
_cell.angle_alpha   90.00
_cell.angle_beta   90.00
_cell.angle_gamma   90.00
#
_symmetry.space_group_name_H-M   'P 1'
#
loop_
_entity.id
_entity.type
_entity.pdbx_description
1 polymer ?
#
loop_
_entity_poly.entity_id
_entity_poly.type
_entity_poly.pdbx_seq_one_letter_code
_entity_poly.pdbx_strand_id
1 'polypeptide(L)' 'MRIFITGCRGQLGRALYEPLAEHALSGCDLPELDITDREAIGSSIASFAPDVVIHAAA' A
#
# COMPACT_ATOMS: atom_id res chain seq x y z
N MET A 1 14.11 0.14 1.49
CA MET A 1 13.06 0.19 2.54
C MET A 1 11.88 -0.65 2.10
N ARG A 2 10.97 -0.98 3.00
CA ARG A 2 9.69 -1.63 2.73
C ARG A 2 8.60 -0.57 2.75
N ILE A 3 7.94 -0.34 1.62
CA ILE A 3 6.93 0.71 1.46
C ILE A 3 5.61 0.05 1.12
N PHE A 4 4.57 0.36 1.90
CA PHE A 4 3.21 -0.10 1.67
C PHE A 4 2.35 1.02 1.12
N ILE A 5 1.73 0.83 -0.04
CA ILE A 5 0.93 1.86 -0.73
C ILE A 5 -0.54 1.45 -0.74
N THR A 6 -1.42 2.18 -0.06
CA THR A 6 -2.88 1.96 -0.20
C THR A 6 -3.42 2.69 -1.43
N GLY A 7 -4.46 2.17 -2.09
CA GLY A 7 -4.95 2.74 -3.35
C GLY A 7 -3.93 2.60 -4.48
N CYS A 8 -3.18 1.48 -4.48
CA CYS A 8 -2.04 1.28 -5.37
C CYS A 8 -2.40 1.25 -6.86
N ARG A 9 -3.67 1.06 -7.22
CA ARG A 9 -4.19 1.10 -8.59
C ARG A 9 -4.73 2.48 -8.99
N GLY A 10 -4.80 3.43 -8.06
CA GLY A 10 -5.12 4.84 -8.35
C GLY A 10 -4.03 5.55 -9.15
N GLN A 11 -4.30 6.78 -9.60
CA GLN A 11 -3.34 7.57 -10.39
C GLN A 11 -2.03 7.78 -9.63
N LEU A 12 -2.11 8.25 -8.38
CA LEU A 12 -0.96 8.45 -7.52
C LEU A 12 -0.30 7.12 -7.15
N GLY A 13 -1.07 6.12 -6.75
CA GLY A 13 -0.58 4.79 -6.39
C GLY A 13 0.32 4.20 -7.48
N ARG A 14 -0.14 4.21 -8.74
CA ARG A 14 0.64 3.74 -9.90
C ARG A 14 1.88 4.59 -10.17
N ALA A 15 1.74 5.91 -10.12
CA ALA A 15 2.84 6.84 -10.38
C ALA A 15 4.00 6.70 -9.38
N LEU A 16 3.74 6.16 -8.17
CA LEU A 16 4.75 5.94 -7.15
C LEU A 16 5.61 4.67 -7.36
N TYR A 17 5.17 3.69 -8.17
CA TYR A 17 5.92 2.43 -8.32
C TYR A 17 7.25 2.61 -9.04
N GLU A 18 7.28 3.39 -10.12
CA GLU A 18 8.49 3.63 -10.90
C GLU A 18 9.58 4.37 -10.09
N PRO A 19 9.32 5.53 -9.47
CA PRO A 19 10.36 6.25 -8.71
C PRO A 19 10.80 5.52 -7.44
N LEU A 20 10.00 4.57 -6.92
CA LEU A 20 10.31 3.80 -5.72
C LEU A 20 10.76 2.35 -6.03
N ALA A 21 11.10 2.04 -7.27
CA ALA A 21 11.43 0.68 -7.70
C ALA A 21 12.66 0.06 -7.00
N GLU A 22 13.55 0.89 -6.45
CA GLU A 22 14.70 0.44 -5.64
C GLU A 22 14.32 0.00 -4.21
N HIS A 23 13.04 0.04 -3.88
CA HIS A 23 12.51 -0.37 -2.58
C HIS A 23 11.62 -1.61 -2.71
N ALA A 24 11.43 -2.32 -1.60
CA ALA A 24 10.44 -3.39 -1.55
C ALA A 24 9.06 -2.73 -1.48
N LEU A 25 8.28 -2.85 -2.55
CA LEU A 25 6.94 -2.29 -2.65
C LEU A 25 5.89 -3.37 -2.46
N SER A 26 4.87 -3.05 -1.67
CA SER A 26 3.60 -3.77 -1.63
C SER A 26 2.48 -2.77 -1.53
N GLY A 27 1.26 -3.19 -1.80
CA GLY A 27 0.12 -2.29 -1.73
C GLY A 27 -1.20 -3.02 -1.76
N CYS A 28 -2.25 -2.26 -1.50
CA CYS A 28 -3.61 -2.76 -1.47
C CYS A 28 -4.55 -1.82 -2.21
N ASP A 29 -5.65 -2.37 -2.71
CA ASP A 29 -6.72 -1.61 -3.37
C ASP A 29 -8.02 -2.41 -3.27
N LEU A 30 -9.13 -1.77 -3.63
CA LEU A 30 -10.39 -2.46 -3.83
C LEU A 30 -10.36 -3.28 -5.14
N PRO A 31 -11.10 -4.40 -5.19
CA PRO A 31 -11.90 -4.98 -4.12
C PRO A 31 -11.12 -5.89 -3.15
N GLU A 32 -9.81 -6.08 -3.35
CA GLU A 32 -9.02 -7.10 -2.64
C GLU A 32 -8.82 -6.79 -1.15
N LEU A 33 -8.71 -5.51 -0.79
CA LEU A 33 -8.61 -5.10 0.60
C LEU A 33 -9.18 -3.70 0.80
N ASP A 34 -10.16 -3.62 1.69
CA ASP A 34 -10.80 -2.37 2.10
C ASP A 34 -10.01 -1.74 3.25
N ILE A 35 -9.57 -0.48 3.05
CA ILE A 35 -8.84 0.29 4.07
C ILE A 35 -9.71 0.70 5.28
N THR A 36 -11.04 0.65 5.14
CA THR A 36 -11.98 0.95 6.22
C THR A 36 -12.16 -0.24 7.17
N ASP A 37 -11.79 -1.45 6.73
CA ASP A 37 -11.69 -2.62 7.58
C ASP A 37 -10.37 -2.59 8.37
N ARG A 38 -10.48 -2.21 9.64
CA ARG A 38 -9.35 -2.06 10.59
C ARG A 38 -8.56 -3.35 10.78
N GLU A 39 -9.23 -4.50 10.83
CA GLU A 39 -8.56 -5.78 11.11
C GLU A 39 -7.81 -6.27 9.86
N ALA A 40 -8.45 -6.17 8.70
CA ALA A 40 -7.86 -6.56 7.43
C ALA A 40 -6.63 -5.70 7.09
N ILE A 41 -6.74 -4.36 7.18
CA ILE A 41 -5.62 -3.46 6.91
C ILE A 41 -4.49 -3.65 7.94
N GLY A 42 -4.83 -3.83 9.21
CA GLY A 42 -3.86 -4.08 10.28
C GLY A 42 -3.06 -5.36 10.04
N SER A 43 -3.74 -6.44 9.66
CA SER A 43 -3.12 -7.73 9.33
C SER A 43 -2.23 -7.65 8.09
N SER A 44 -2.65 -6.92 7.06
CA SER A 44 -1.86 -6.74 5.83
C SER A 44 -0.59 -5.93 6.08
N ILE A 45 -0.70 -4.80 6.80
CA ILE A 45 0.46 -3.98 7.17
C ILE A 45 1.41 -4.77 8.07
N ALA A 46 0.90 -5.49 9.08
CA ALA A 46 1.74 -6.29 9.97
C ALA A 46 2.48 -7.42 9.23
N SER A 47 1.80 -8.11 8.30
CA SER A 47 2.41 -9.18 7.50
C SER A 47 3.51 -8.65 6.58
N PHE A 48 3.32 -7.45 6.02
CA PHE A 48 4.31 -6.82 5.18
C PHE A 48 5.40 -6.07 5.96
N ALA A 49 5.21 -5.74 7.24
CA ALA A 49 6.16 -5.03 8.09
C ALA A 49 6.88 -3.84 7.38
N PRO A 50 6.13 -2.83 6.88
CA PRO A 50 6.72 -1.69 6.18
C PRO A 50 7.47 -0.75 7.13
N ASP A 51 8.48 -0.08 6.58
CA ASP A 51 9.10 1.10 7.20
C ASP A 51 8.21 2.34 7.04
N VAL A 52 7.48 2.42 5.92
CA VAL A 52 6.62 3.57 5.54
C VAL A 52 5.31 3.08 4.93
N VAL A 53 4.21 3.74 5.30
CA VAL A 53 2.91 3.59 4.64
C VAL A 53 2.57 4.88 3.90
N ILE A 54 2.29 4.78 2.60
CA ILE A 54 1.79 5.88 1.76
C ILE A 54 0.30 5.64 1.51
N HIS A 55 -0.55 6.52 2.02
CA HIS A 55 -2.00 6.43 1.85
C HIS A 55 -2.43 7.18 0.58
N ALA A 56 -2.66 6.46 -0.53
CA ALA A 56 -3.10 7.05 -1.80
C ALA A 56 -4.55 6.70 -2.19
N ALA A 57 -5.24 5.94 -1.35
CA ALA A 57 -6.69 5.72 -1.47
C ALA A 57 -7.45 6.98 -1.03
N ALA A 58 -8.55 7.30 -1.71
CA ALA A 58 -9.45 8.42 -1.43
C ALA A 58 -10.89 8.09 -1.85
#